data_AF-A0A954HM23-F1
#
_entry.id   AF-A0A954HM23-F1
#
_cell.length_a   1.000
_cell.length_b   1.000
_cell.length_c   1.000
_cell.angle_alpha   90.00
_cell.angle_beta   90.00
_cell.angle_gamma   90.00
#
_symmetry.space_group_name_H-M   'P 1'
#
loop_
_entity.id
_entity.type
_entity.pdbx_description
1 polymer ?
#
loop_
_entity_poly.entity_id
_entity_poly.type
_entity_poly.pdbx_seq_one_letter_code
_entity_poly.pdbx_strand_id
1 'polypeptide(L)' 'FTTLLAGGGVKGGFTYGATDEVGMHAVENRVHVHDLHATILHLLGIDHTQLTYRYSGRDFRLTGLWGNVVTDIIA' A
#
# COMPACT_ATOMS: atom_id res chain seq x y z
N PHE A 1 1.18 -11.45 3.17
CA PHE A 1 1.35 -11.56 1.70
C PHE A 1 2.73 -11.03 1.36
N THR A 2 3.26 -11.37 0.18
CA THR A 2 4.52 -10.85 -0.35
C THR A 2 4.26 -10.32 -1.75
N THR A 3 4.85 -9.17 -2.09
CA THR A 3 4.63 -8.50 -3.38
C THR A 3 5.96 -8.00 -3.93
N LEU A 4 6.14 -8.15 -5.24
CA LEU A 4 7.25 -7.54 -5.98
C LEU A 4 6.75 -6.26 -6.65
N LEU A 5 7.49 -5.16 -6.45
CA LEU A 5 7.25 -3.89 -7.14
C LEU A 5 8.47 -3.53 -7.99
N ALA A 6 8.24 -2.94 -9.16
CA ALA A 6 9.29 -2.48 -10.05
C ALA A 6 8.83 -1.22 -10.81
N GLY A 7 9.73 -0.24 -10.96
CA GLY A 7 9.43 1.02 -11.64
C GLY A 7 8.53 1.96 -10.83
N GLY A 8 7.95 2.97 -11.49
CA GLY A 8 6.96 3.86 -10.86
C GLY A 8 7.47 4.70 -9.68
N GLY A 9 8.79 4.86 -9.53
CA GLY A 9 9.38 5.65 -8.44
C GLY A 9 9.63 4.88 -7.13
N VAL A 10 9.51 3.55 -7.11
CA VAL A 10 9.93 2.73 -5.95
C VAL A 10 11.45 2.58 -5.87
N LYS A 11 11.99 2.43 -4.66
CA LYS A 11 13.41 2.13 -4.45
C LYS A 11 13.80 0.80 -5.12
N GLY A 12 14.80 0.83 -5.99
CA GLY A 12 15.34 -0.36 -6.65
C GLY A 12 16.30 -1.14 -5.74
N GLY A 13 16.32 -2.47 -5.89
CA GLY A 13 17.22 -3.34 -5.10
C GLY A 13 16.94 -3.31 -3.59
N PHE A 14 15.70 -2.98 -3.20
CA PHE A 14 15.28 -2.76 -1.83
C PHE A 14 14.31 -3.87 -1.37
N THR A 15 14.38 -4.23 -0.10
CA THR A 15 13.43 -5.13 0.56
C THR A 15 12.88 -4.44 1.79
N TYR A 16 11.56 -4.51 1.99
CA TYR A 16 10.86 -3.81 3.07
C TYR A 16 10.07 -4.80 3.92
N GLY A 17 10.44 -4.86 5.20
CA GLY A 17 9.86 -5.78 6.18
C GLY A 17 10.42 -7.20 6.08
N ALA A 18 9.94 -8.05 7.00
CA ALA A 18 10.38 -9.42 7.15
C ALA A 18 9.26 -10.29 7.71
N THR A 19 9.36 -11.59 7.46
CA THR A 19 8.49 -12.62 8.02
C THR A 19 9.16 -13.38 9.15
N ASP A 20 8.38 -14.13 9.94
CA ASP A 20 8.91 -15.11 10.89
C ASP A 20 9.81 -16.16 10.19
N GLU A 21 10.52 -16.96 10.98
CA GLU A 21 11.53 -17.93 10.49
C GLU A 21 10.96 -18.97 9.51
N VAL A 22 9.66 -19.22 9.56
CA VAL A 22 8.96 -20.19 8.70
C VAL A 22 8.16 -19.52 7.57
N GLY A 23 8.16 -18.19 7.49
CA GLY A 23 7.49 -17.41 6.44
C GLY A 23 5.97 -17.29 6.58
N MET A 24 5.38 -17.57 7.75
CA MET A 24 3.93 -17.60 7.96
C MET A 24 3.34 -16.23 8.27
N HIS A 25 4.03 -15.41 9.06
CA HIS A 25 3.54 -14.09 9.47
C HIS A 25 4.57 -13.00 9.18
N ALA A 26 4.09 -11.83 8.76
CA ALA A 26 4.92 -10.63 8.71
C ALA A 26 5.17 -10.13 10.15
N VAL A 27 6.44 -9.96 10.52
CA VAL A 27 6.86 -9.58 11.88
C VAL A 27 7.54 -8.21 11.92
N GLU A 28 8.12 -7.75 10.80
CA GLU A 28 8.78 -6.45 10.68
C GLU A 28 8.12 -5.61 9.58
N ASN A 29 7.96 -4.30 9.81
CA ASN A 29 7.42 -3.32 8.87
C ASN A 29 6.17 -3.81 8.11
N ARG A 30 5.19 -4.31 8.87
CA ARG A 30 3.99 -4.95 8.35
C ARG A 30 3.18 -3.95 7.51
N VAL A 31 2.90 -4.31 6.27
CA VAL A 31 2.07 -3.52 5.35
C VAL A 31 0.69 -4.15 5.22
N HIS A 32 -0.36 -3.37 5.44
CA HIS A 32 -1.72 -3.81 5.13
C HIS A 32 -2.02 -3.60 3.64
N VAL A 33 -2.92 -4.39 3.05
CA VAL A 33 -3.27 -4.26 1.63
C VAL A 33 -3.80 -2.86 1.27
N HIS A 34 -4.45 -2.18 2.22
CA HIS A 34 -4.91 -0.81 2.04
C HIS A 34 -3.76 0.20 1.89
N ASP A 35 -2.68 0.01 2.66
CA ASP A 35 -1.48 0.85 2.60
C ASP A 35 -0.74 0.63 1.27
N LEU A 36 -0.64 -0.64 0.84
CA LEU A 36 -0.06 -0.97 -0.47
C LEU A 36 -0.83 -0.30 -1.61
N HIS A 37 -2.16 -0.42 -1.63
CA HIS A 37 -2.98 0.25 -2.66
C HIS A 37 -2.91 1.78 -2.59
N ALA A 38 -2.90 2.35 -1.39
CA ALA A 38 -2.71 3.80 -1.20
C ALA A 38 -1.37 4.26 -1.79
N THR A 39 -0.31 3.48 -1.57
CA THR A 39 1.03 3.78 -2.09
C THR A 39 1.09 3.68 -3.61
N ILE A 40 0.47 2.65 -4.21
CA ILE A 40 0.41 2.52 -5.67
C ILE A 40 -0.32 3.71 -6.29
N LEU A 41 -1.47 4.13 -5.74
CA LEU A 41 -2.21 5.29 -6.22
C LEU A 41 -1.38 6.57 -6.10
N HIS A 42 -0.67 6.74 -4.99
CA HIS A 42 0.23 7.88 -4.78
C HIS A 42 1.32 7.94 -5.85
N LEU A 43 1.95 6.82 -6.20
CA LEU A 43 2.96 6.74 -7.26
C LEU A 43 2.40 7.04 -8.66
N LEU A 44 1.09 6.87 -8.86
CA LEU A 44 0.39 7.28 -10.08
C LEU A 44 -0.05 8.76 -10.06
N GLY A 45 0.29 9.52 -9.01
CA GLY A 45 -0.11 10.92 -8.85
C GLY A 45 -1.55 11.10 -8.39
N ILE A 46 -2.16 10.07 -7.80
CA ILE A 46 -3.56 10.07 -7.37
C ILE A 46 -3.64 10.08 -5.84
N ASP A 47 -4.37 11.05 -5.29
CA ASP A 47 -4.71 11.04 -3.86
C ASP A 47 -5.84 10.03 -3.59
N HIS A 48 -5.48 8.93 -2.92
CA HIS A 48 -6.41 7.85 -2.61
C HIS A 48 -7.54 8.25 -1.65
N THR A 49 -7.42 9.39 -0.96
CA THR A 49 -8.46 9.90 -0.05
C THR A 49 -9.55 10.68 -0.79
N GLN A 50 -9.24 11.22 -1.97
CA GLN A 50 -10.14 12.05 -2.77
C GLN A 50 -11.00 11.24 -3.75
N LEU A 51 -10.60 10.01 -4.08
CA LEU A 51 -11.39 9.09 -4.91
C LEU A 51 -12.54 8.47 -4.11
N THR A 52 -13.54 9.29 -3.81
CA THR A 52 -14.73 8.88 -3.08
C THR A 52 -15.95 8.82 -4.01
N TYR A 53 -16.66 7.69 -3.98
CA TYR A 53 -17.90 7.48 -4.71
C TYR A 53 -19.04 7.12 -3.75
N ARG A 54 -20.14 7.88 -3.81
CA ARG A 54 -21.33 7.65 -2.96
C ARG A 54 -22.21 6.58 -3.59
N TYR A 55 -22.42 5.47 -2.88
CA TYR A 55 -23.29 4.38 -3.31
C TYR A 55 -24.07 3.82 -2.11
N SER A 56 -25.35 3.49 -2.29
CA SER A 56 -26.20 2.92 -1.23
C SER A 56 -26.10 3.65 0.13
N GLY A 57 -26.08 4.98 0.09
CA GLY A 57 -25.99 5.81 1.30
C GLY A 57 -24.62 5.91 1.97
N ARG A 58 -23.57 5.26 1.45
CA ARG A 58 -22.21 5.26 2.01
C ARG A 58 -21.19 5.80 1.02
N ASP A 59 -20.20 6.52 1.54
CA ASP A 59 -18.99 6.90 0.81
C ASP A 59 -18.01 5.73 0.72
N PHE A 60 -17.72 5.30 -0.51
CA PHE A 60 -16.72 4.28 -0.81
C PHE A 60 -15.47 4.93 -1.38
N ARG A 61 -14.30 4.49 -0.91
CA ARG A 61 -13.02 4.82 -1.52
C ARG A 61 -12.36 3.54 -2.02
N LEU A 62 -11.47 3.67 -3.01
CA LEU A 62 -10.77 2.52 -3.59
C LEU A 62 -9.92 1.75 -2.55
N THR A 63 -9.36 2.46 -1.56
CA THR A 63 -8.63 1.87 -0.43
C THR A 63 -9.53 1.58 0.78
N GLY A 64 -10.85 1.74 0.66
CA GLY A 64 -11.78 1.59 1.77
C GLY A 64 -11.73 2.77 2.76
N LEU A 65 -11.93 2.50 4.05
CA LEU A 65 -11.90 3.54 5.08
C LEU A 65 -10.48 3.83 5.61
N TRP A 66 -9.48 3.09 5.14
CA TRP A 66 -8.13 3.05 5.70
C TRP A 66 -7.06 3.20 4.60
N GLY A 67 -5.80 3.13 5.01
CA GLY A 67 -4.64 3.18 4.13
C GLY A 67 -3.76 4.40 4.42
N ASN A 68 -2.48 4.18 4.62
CA ASN A 68 -1.44 5.20 4.64
C ASN A 68 -0.42 4.90 3.55
N VAL A 69 0.13 5.96 2.94
CA VAL A 69 1.21 5.81 1.95
C VAL A 69 2.47 5.33 2.68
N VAL A 70 3.04 4.23 2.20
CA VAL A 70 4.30 3.67 2.70
C VAL A 70 5.44 4.45 2.04
N THR A 71 5.83 5.58 2.64
CA THR A 71 6.85 6.47 2.08
C THR A 71 8.24 5.83 2.04
N ASP A 72 8.50 4.86 2.94
CA ASP A 72 9.81 4.24 3.08
C ASP A 72 10.24 3.42 1.85
N ILE A 73 9.28 3.01 1.00
CA ILE A 73 9.56 2.26 -0.23
C ILE A 73 9.73 3.17 -1.48
N ILE A 74 9.51 4.48 -1.36
CA ILE A 74 9.55 5.46 -2.47
C ILE A 74 10.95 6.07 -2.59
N ALA A 75 11.46 6.23 -3.81
CA ALA A 75 12.82 6.71 -4.12
C ALA A 75 13.01 8.22 -3.93
#